data_AF-A0A5C6QS70-F1
#
_entry.id   AF-A0A5C6QS70-F1
#
_cell.length_a   1.000
_cell.length_b   1.000
_cell.length_c   1.000
_cell.angle_alpha   90.00
_cell.angle_beta   90.00
_cell.angle_gamma   90.00
#
_symmetry.space_group_name_H-M   'P 1'
#
loop_
_entity.id
_entity.type
_entity.pdbx_description
1 polymer ?
#
loop_
_entity_poly.entity_id
_entity_poly.type
_entity_poly.pdbx_seq_one_letter_code
_entity_poly.pdbx_strand_id
1 'polypeptide(L)'
;MLLKTMENKWTGLGIEDWFVSVHHFSSSKLASKPSTLTAFVSYCEGKDIRGENVQTVKRALKVACYVSEGIGPSDAIKIAWRRYPLVVRY
;
A
#
# COMPACT_ATOMS: atom_id res chain seq x y z
N MET A 1 15.76 -1.12 -0.26
CA MET A 1 14.71 -0.88 0.75
C MET A 1 13.35 -1.06 0.10
N LEU A 2 12.49 -1.91 0.65
CA LEU A 2 11.17 -2.22 0.06
C LEU A 2 10.29 -0.97 -0.12
N LEU A 3 10.43 0.04 0.75
CA LEU A 3 9.71 1.32 0.66
C LEU A 3 10.03 2.07 -0.64
N LYS A 4 11.32 2.29 -0.94
CA LYS A 4 11.76 2.98 -2.16
C LYS A 4 11.40 2.21 -3.43
N THR A 5 11.47 0.88 -3.39
CA THR A 5 11.03 0.04 -4.51
C THR A 5 9.52 0.17 -4.74
N MET A 6 8.73 0.23 -3.67
CA MET A 6 7.29 0.43 -3.75
C MET A 6 6.97 1.80 -4.35
N GLU A 7 7.56 2.87 -3.82
CA GLU A 7 7.38 4.25 -4.31
C GLU A 7 7.68 4.34 -5.81
N ASN A 8 8.88 3.92 -6.23
CA ASN A 8 9.29 3.99 -7.64
C ASN A 8 8.34 3.22 -8.57
N LYS A 9 7.85 2.05 -8.14
CA LYS A 9 6.92 1.25 -8.96
C LYS A 9 5.56 1.93 -9.08
N TRP A 10 5.07 2.51 -8.00
CA TRP A 10 3.78 3.20 -8.00
C TRP A 10 3.81 4.44 -8.87
N THR A 11 4.86 5.25 -8.75
CA THR A 11 5.05 6.43 -9.59
C THR A 11 5.32 6.08 -11.04
N GLY A 12 6.12 5.05 -11.32
CA GLY A 12 6.33 4.58 -12.69
C GLY A 12 5.06 4.05 -13.38
N LEU A 13 4.06 3.64 -12.60
CA LEU A 13 2.77 3.15 -13.12
C LEU A 13 1.68 4.23 -13.12
N GLY A 14 1.91 5.40 -12.52
CA GLY A 14 0.90 6.47 -12.45
C GLY A 14 -0.34 6.09 -11.63
N ILE A 15 -0.19 5.27 -10.58
CA ILE A 15 -1.31 4.75 -9.78
C ILE A 15 -1.36 5.32 -8.35
N GLU A 16 -0.65 6.41 -8.07
CA GLU A 16 -0.51 6.99 -6.73
C GLU A 16 -1.85 7.33 -6.06
N ASP A 17 -2.83 7.81 -6.84
CA ASP A 17 -4.17 8.17 -6.36
C ASP A 17 -4.91 6.98 -5.73
N TRP A 18 -4.56 5.76 -6.11
CA TRP A 18 -5.15 4.53 -5.60
C TRP A 18 -4.54 4.08 -4.27
N PHE A 19 -3.46 4.72 -3.80
CA PHE A 19 -2.70 4.27 -2.62
C PHE A 19 -3.56 4.32 -1.35
N VAL A 20 -4.47 5.28 -1.30
CA VAL A 20 -5.48 5.45 -0.25
C VAL A 20 -6.27 4.15 0.02
N SER A 21 -6.54 3.37 -1.04
CA SER A 21 -7.29 2.10 -0.98
C SER A 21 -6.43 0.90 -0.58
N VAL A 22 -5.11 1.07 -0.50
CA VAL A 22 -4.15 0.05 -0.07
C VAL A 22 -3.73 0.26 1.39
N HIS A 23 -3.77 1.51 1.87
CA HIS A 23 -3.39 1.85 3.23
C HIS A 23 -4.38 1.30 4.26
N HIS A 24 -3.89 0.74 5.37
CA HIS A 24 -4.72 0.09 6.40
C HIS A 24 -5.74 1.03 7.08
N PHE A 25 -5.54 2.34 7.00
CA PHE A 25 -6.51 3.38 7.40
C PHE A 25 -7.75 3.48 6.50
N SER A 26 -7.85 2.70 5.42
CA SER A 26 -9.11 2.51 4.70
C SER A 26 -10.15 1.69 5.50
N SER A 27 -9.74 1.09 6.62
CA SER A 27 -10.60 0.48 7.63
C SER A 27 -11.26 1.58 8.47
N SER A 28 -12.59 1.56 8.59
CA SER A 28 -13.42 2.52 9.35
C SER A 28 -13.13 2.63 10.85
N LYS A 29 -12.14 1.89 11.37
CA LYS A 29 -11.80 1.79 12.79
C LYS A 29 -10.76 2.81 13.27
N LEU A 30 -10.23 3.66 12.39
CA LEU A 30 -9.12 4.54 12.71
C LEU A 30 -9.43 5.97 12.25
N ALA A 31 -9.36 6.94 13.16
CA ALA A 31 -9.75 8.33 12.95
C ALA A 31 -8.79 9.14 12.06
N SER A 32 -7.65 8.55 11.68
CA SER A 32 -6.65 9.20 10.83
C SER A 32 -7.03 9.06 9.35
N LYS A 33 -7.02 10.20 8.65
CA LYS A 33 -7.24 10.25 7.21
C LYS A 33 -6.25 9.32 6.50
N PRO A 34 -6.68 8.53 5.51
CA PRO A 34 -5.79 7.66 4.78
C PRO A 34 -4.69 8.50 4.09
N SER A 35 -3.45 8.06 4.24
CA SER A 35 -2.28 8.81 3.76
C SER A 35 -2.11 8.61 2.26
N THR A 36 -1.74 9.67 1.54
CA THR A 36 -1.21 9.58 0.18
C THR A 36 0.08 8.75 0.16
N LEU A 37 0.50 8.29 -1.02
CA LEU A 37 1.78 7.58 -1.20
C LEU A 37 2.93 8.40 -0.60
N THR A 38 3.04 9.68 -0.96
CA THR A 38 4.09 10.57 -0.47
C THR A 38 4.06 10.71 1.05
N ALA A 39 2.89 10.94 1.65
CA ALA A 39 2.77 11.07 3.09
C ALA A 39 3.18 9.78 3.83
N PHE A 40 2.84 8.62 3.29
CA PHE A 40 3.25 7.33 3.83
C PHE A 40 4.76 7.11 3.72
N VAL A 41 5.35 7.43 2.57
CA VAL A 41 6.80 7.30 2.36
C VAL A 41 7.55 8.22 3.32
N SER A 42 7.20 9.51 3.39
CA SER A 42 7.81 10.46 4.33
C SER A 42 7.64 10.02 5.79
N TYR A 43 6.50 9.42 6.15
CA TYR A 43 6.31 8.88 7.50
C TYR A 43 7.25 7.70 7.79
N CYS A 44 7.50 6.83 6.82
CA CYS A 44 8.32 5.63 6.99
C CYS A 44 9.82 5.87 6.80
N GLU A 45 10.20 6.96 6.15
CA GLU A 45 11.59 7.30 5.89
C GLU A 45 12.38 7.48 7.21
N GLY A 46 13.57 6.87 7.27
CA GLY A 46 14.42 6.87 8.46
C GLY A 46 13.90 6.05 9.65
N LYS A 47 12.72 5.41 9.55
CA LYS A 47 12.15 4.56 10.61
C LYS A 47 12.31 3.08 10.30
N ASP A 48 12.32 2.28 11.36
CA ASP A 48 12.17 0.83 11.23
C ASP A 48 10.69 0.48 10.97
N ILE A 49 10.38 0.04 9.76
CA ILE A 49 9.01 -0.24 9.31
C ILE A 49 8.58 -1.57 9.92
N ARG A 50 7.54 -1.54 10.78
CA ARG A 50 7.01 -2.73 11.46
C ARG A 50 5.48 -2.84 11.34
N GLY A 51 4.97 -4.02 11.66
CA GLY A 51 3.52 -4.27 11.78
C GLY A 51 2.73 -3.94 10.51
N GLU A 52 1.68 -3.14 10.67
CA GLU A 52 0.74 -2.76 9.60
C GLU A 52 1.42 -2.01 8.45
N ASN A 53 2.48 -1.25 8.72
CA ASN A 53 3.22 -0.53 7.67
C ASN A 53 3.97 -1.49 6.74
N VAL A 54 4.54 -2.58 7.27
CA VAL A 54 5.17 -3.62 6.45
C VAL A 54 4.13 -4.31 5.56
N GLN A 55 2.94 -4.57 6.09
CA GLN A 55 1.86 -5.14 5.30
C GLN A 55 1.38 -4.20 4.20
N THR A 56 1.24 -2.90 4.50
CA THR A 56 0.92 -1.89 3.49
C THR A 56 1.96 -1.89 2.37
N VAL A 57 3.26 -1.91 2.69
CA VAL A 57 4.33 -2.00 1.66
C VAL A 57 4.22 -3.27 0.82
N LYS A 58 4.03 -4.44 1.46
CA LYS A 58 3.89 -5.73 0.75
C LYS A 58 2.65 -5.75 -0.16
N ARG A 59 1.52 -5.25 0.34
CA ARG A 59 0.27 -5.16 -0.41
C ARG A 59 0.43 -4.23 -1.61
N ALA A 60 1.02 -3.05 -1.40
CA ALA A 60 1.29 -2.07 -2.43
C ALA A 60 2.22 -2.62 -3.53
N LEU A 61 3.28 -3.34 -3.16
CA LEU A 61 4.15 -4.03 -4.12
C LEU A 61 3.40 -5.08 -4.92
N LYS A 62 2.46 -5.81 -4.32
CA LYS A 62 1.67 -6.80 -5.04
C LYS A 62 0.65 -6.17 -6.00
N VAL A 63 0.05 -5.04 -5.62
CA VAL A 63 -0.79 -4.24 -6.53
C VAL A 63 0.03 -3.82 -7.75
N ALA A 64 1.22 -3.25 -7.54
CA ALA A 64 2.09 -2.83 -8.64
C ALA A 64 2.45 -3.98 -9.60
N CYS A 65 2.66 -5.19 -9.07
CA CYS A 65 2.90 -6.39 -9.87
C CYS A 65 1.70 -6.72 -10.78
N TYR A 66 0.48 -6.73 -10.24
CA TYR A 66 -0.72 -7.00 -11.04
C TYR A 66 -1.00 -5.90 -12.06
N VAL A 67 -0.80 -4.64 -11.70
CA VAL A 67 -0.96 -3.52 -12.63
C VAL A 67 0.06 -3.60 -13.78
N SER A 68 1.31 -3.99 -13.49
CA SER A 68 2.31 -4.21 -14.55
C SER A 68 1.98 -5.40 -15.46
N GLU A 69 1.13 -6.33 -15.00
CA GLU A 69 0.60 -7.45 -15.79
C GLU A 69 -0.69 -7.09 -16.56
N GLY A 70 -1.11 -5.82 -16.51
CA GLY A 70 -2.29 -5.31 -17.23
C GLY A 70 -3.61 -5.39 -16.46
N ILE A 71 -3.59 -5.77 -15.18
CA ILE A 71 -4.79 -5.77 -14.33
C ILE A 71 -5.10 -4.34 -13.89
N GLY A 72 -6.36 -3.91 -14.03
CA GLY A 72 -6.80 -2.58 -13.58
C GLY A 72 -6.53 -2.34 -12.09
N PRO A 73 -6.15 -1.11 -11.67
CA PRO A 73 -5.79 -0.81 -10.27
C PRO A 73 -6.84 -1.25 -9.23
N SER A 74 -8.11 -1.03 -9.51
CA SER A 74 -9.23 -1.44 -8.63
C SER A 74 -9.24 -2.94 -8.34
N ASP A 75 -9.10 -3.78 -9.39
CA ASP A 75 -9.13 -5.23 -9.23
C ASP A 75 -7.82 -5.76 -8.64
N ALA A 76 -6.68 -5.17 -9.03
CA ALA A 76 -5.38 -5.46 -8.43
C ALA A 76 -5.41 -5.24 -6.91
N ILE A 77 -6.03 -4.15 -6.44
CA ILE A 77 -6.22 -3.85 -5.01
C ILE A 77 -7.07 -4.91 -4.33
N LYS A 78 -8.24 -5.28 -4.89
CA LYS A 78 -9.10 -6.33 -4.32
C LYS A 78 -8.34 -7.66 -4.19
N ILE A 79 -7.59 -8.06 -5.21
CA ILE A 79 -6.79 -9.29 -5.21
C ILE A 79 -5.68 -9.21 -4.14
N ALA A 80 -4.98 -8.08 -4.06
CA ALA A 80 -3.91 -7.88 -3.09
C ALA A 80 -4.42 -7.92 -1.64
N TRP A 81 -5.60 -7.36 -1.36
CA TRP A 81 -6.24 -7.43 -0.04
C TRP A 81 -6.58 -8.85 0.41
N ARG A 82 -7.02 -9.71 -0.52
CA ARG A 82 -7.27 -11.14 -0.21
C ARG A 82 -5.99 -11.88 0.18
N ARG A 83 -4.86 -11.54 -0.44
CA ARG A 83 -3.56 -12.18 -0.16
C ARG A 83 -2.82 -11.59 1.03
N TYR A 84 -3.04 -10.31 1.31
CA TYR A 84 -2.40 -9.57 2.39
C TYR A 84 -3.46 -8.83 3.21
N PRO A 85 -4.32 -9.54 3.97
CA PRO A 85 -5.31 -8.90 4.83
C PRO A 85 -4.65 -8.15 5.99
N LEU A 86 -5.41 -7.34 6.74
CA LEU A 86 -4.93 -6.78 8.01
C LEU A 86 -4.60 -7.91 8.97
N VAL A 87 -3.54 -7.74 9.77
CA VAL A 87 -3.33 -8.61 10.93
C VAL A 87 -4.55 -8.46 11.84
N VAL A 88 -5.28 -9.56 12.08
CA VAL A 88 -6.23 -9.62 13.18
C VAL A 88 -5.39 -9.64 14.46
N ARG A 89 -5.44 -8.55 15.23
CA ARG A 89 -4.89 -8.55 16.58
C ARG A 89 -5.86 -9.38 17.44
N TYR A 90 -5.40 -10.53 17.93
CA TYR A 90 -6.09 -11.33 18.94
C TYR A 90 -5.81 -10.75 20.32
#